data_AF-A0A7S0JAV3-F1
#
_entry.id   AF-A0A7S0JAV3-F1
#
_cell.length_a   1.000
_cell.length_b   1.000
_cell.length_c   1.000
_cell.angle_alpha   90.00
_cell.angle_beta   90.00
_cell.angle_gamma   90.00
#
_symmetry.space_group_name_H-M   'P 1'
#
loop_
_entity.id
_entity.type
_entity.pdbx_description
1 polymer ?
#
loop_
_entity_poly.entity_id
_entity_poly.type
_entity_poly.pdbx_seq_one_letter_code
_entity_poly.pdbx_strand_id
1 'polypeptide(L)'
;MLLLSLLPFAPIATLTSAVSAPLSPPSLLPSKMLCGRLRPGRARLSTLAVRNSHIGQPTEYTHPHLVAPGELTPGICSSEYSKRRERLGSLLPAGSVAIFPSASIGWMSHDVPLPFHQSADL
;
A
#
# COMPACT_ATOMS: atom_id res chain seq x y z
N MET A 1 -65.21 5.44 -21.91
CA MET A 1 -65.21 4.16 -22.65
C MET A 1 -64.63 4.41 -24.04
N LEU A 2 -63.69 3.54 -24.45
CA LEU A 2 -63.01 3.47 -25.77
C LEU A 2 -61.90 4.53 -25.95
N LEU A 3 -60.66 4.24 -26.36
CA LEU A 3 -60.04 2.99 -26.81
C LEU A 3 -58.52 3.05 -26.56
N LEU A 4 -57.95 1.87 -26.28
CA LEU A 4 -56.53 1.52 -26.23
C LEU A 4 -55.70 2.11 -27.39
N SER A 5 -54.51 2.63 -27.09
CA SER A 5 -53.36 2.54 -28.00
C SER A 5 -52.16 1.94 -27.25
N LEU A 6 -51.94 0.65 -27.51
CA LEU A 6 -50.77 -0.10 -27.12
C LEU A 6 -49.56 0.44 -27.89
N LEU A 7 -48.53 0.88 -27.18
CA LEU A 7 -47.18 0.96 -27.69
C LEU A 7 -46.44 -0.34 -27.31
N PRO A 8 -46.08 -1.22 -28.27
CA PRO A 8 -45.14 -2.29 -27.98
C PRO A 8 -43.72 -1.70 -28.01
N PHE A 9 -43.18 -1.38 -26.83
CA PHE A 9 -41.76 -1.06 -26.69
C PHE A 9 -40.97 -2.37 -26.83
N ALA A 10 -40.32 -2.53 -27.97
CA ALA A 10 -39.51 -3.69 -28.31
C ALA A 10 -38.31 -3.86 -27.34
N PRO A 11 -37.85 -5.10 -27.10
CA PRO A 11 -36.78 -5.39 -26.15
C PRO A 11 -35.42 -4.92 -26.69
N ILE A 12 -34.69 -4.15 -25.89
CA ILE A 12 -33.31 -3.77 -26.20
C ILE A 12 -32.43 -5.01 -26.02
N ALA A 13 -31.70 -5.31 -27.09
CA ALA A 13 -30.83 -6.45 -27.26
C ALA A 13 -29.79 -6.62 -26.14
N THR A 14 -29.63 -7.87 -25.73
CA THR A 14 -28.51 -8.38 -24.96
C THR A 14 -27.23 -8.33 -25.81
N LEU A 15 -26.33 -7.39 -25.51
CA LEU A 15 -24.95 -7.44 -26.00
C LEU A 15 -24.10 -8.16 -24.97
N THR A 16 -23.91 -9.45 -25.25
CA THR A 16 -22.77 -10.20 -24.76
C THR A 16 -21.53 -9.70 -25.49
N SER A 17 -20.47 -9.37 -24.77
CA SER A 17 -19.12 -9.70 -25.20
C SER A 17 -18.18 -9.65 -24.01
N ALA A 18 -17.64 -10.83 -23.71
CA ALA A 18 -16.56 -11.03 -22.78
C ALA A 18 -15.32 -10.29 -23.30
N VAL A 19 -14.91 -9.23 -22.62
CA VAL A 19 -13.53 -8.74 -22.74
C VAL A 19 -12.69 -9.55 -21.76
N SER A 20 -12.18 -10.66 -22.27
CA SER A 20 -11.11 -11.42 -21.63
C SER A 20 -9.87 -10.52 -21.63
N ALA A 21 -9.53 -9.95 -20.48
CA ALA A 21 -8.25 -9.28 -20.29
C ALA A 21 -7.23 -10.33 -19.83
N PRO A 22 -6.22 -10.69 -20.64
CA PRO A 22 -5.09 -11.44 -20.14
C PRO A 22 -4.18 -10.44 -19.41
N LEU A 23 -4.49 -10.16 -18.14
CA LEU A 23 -3.52 -9.52 -17.26
C LEU A 23 -2.45 -10.57 -16.92
N SER A 24 -1.36 -10.48 -17.67
CA SER A 24 -0.08 -11.13 -17.41
C SER A 24 0.29 -11.04 -15.92
N PRO A 25 0.82 -12.13 -15.32
CA PRO A 25 1.31 -12.06 -13.95
C PRO A 25 2.44 -11.03 -13.86
N PRO A 26 2.43 -10.12 -12.86
CA PRO A 26 3.57 -9.25 -12.64
C PRO A 26 4.78 -10.13 -12.32
N SER A 27 5.78 -10.06 -13.20
CA SER A 27 7.07 -10.71 -13.05
C SER A 27 7.60 -10.49 -11.64
N LEU A 28 7.70 -11.60 -10.89
CA LEU A 28 8.47 -11.72 -9.66
C LEU A 28 9.96 -11.55 -9.99
N LEU A 29 10.36 -10.32 -10.29
CA LEU A 29 11.76 -9.94 -10.17
C LEU A 29 11.97 -9.53 -8.71
N PRO A 30 12.83 -10.24 -7.96
CA PRO A 30 13.20 -9.79 -6.63
C PRO A 30 13.90 -8.45 -6.81
N SER A 31 13.27 -7.38 -6.33
CA SER A 31 13.81 -6.03 -6.33
C SER A 31 14.92 -5.93 -5.28
N LYS A 32 15.98 -6.74 -5.43
CA LYS A 32 17.28 -6.51 -4.78
C LYS A 32 18.02 -5.40 -5.53
N MET A 33 17.32 -4.34 -5.89
CA MET A 33 17.92 -3.13 -6.44
C MET A 33 18.13 -2.22 -5.23
N LEU A 34 19.33 -2.37 -4.65
CA LEU A 34 20.02 -1.44 -3.77
C LEU A 34 19.20 -0.17 -3.55
N CYS A 35 18.60 0.00 -2.37
CA CYS A 35 17.97 1.25 -1.94
C CYS A 35 18.83 2.40 -2.48
N GLY A 36 18.32 3.07 -3.52
CA GLY A 36 19.17 3.70 -4.52
C GLY A 36 20.18 4.64 -3.90
N ARG A 37 21.43 4.62 -4.40
CA ARG A 37 22.53 5.52 -4.03
C ARG A 37 22.00 6.92 -3.69
N LEU A 38 21.86 7.19 -2.40
CA LEU A 38 21.58 8.53 -1.90
C LEU A 38 22.74 9.40 -2.36
N ARG A 39 22.47 10.34 -3.28
CA ARG A 39 23.43 11.41 -3.56
C ARG A 39 23.65 12.13 -2.23
N PRO A 40 24.91 12.28 -1.74
CA PRO A 40 25.18 12.98 -0.49
C PRO A 40 25.05 14.49 -0.72
N GLY A 41 23.82 14.94 -0.98
CA GLY A 41 23.44 16.33 -1.14
C GLY A 41 22.86 16.85 0.17
N ARG A 42 23.74 17.21 1.10
CA ARG A 42 23.50 18.21 2.16
C ARG A 42 22.30 17.96 3.10
N ALA A 43 22.42 16.98 3.98
CA ALA A 43 21.72 16.95 5.26
C ALA A 43 22.67 16.49 6.38
N ARG A 44 23.58 17.38 6.81
CA ARG A 44 24.54 17.11 7.90
C ARG A 44 24.10 17.69 9.25
N LEU A 45 22.80 17.94 9.43
CA LEU A 45 22.26 18.43 10.70
C LEU A 45 20.94 17.69 11.02
N SER A 46 21.04 16.58 11.77
CA SER A 46 19.99 16.07 12.69
C SER A 46 20.24 14.64 13.21
N THR A 47 21.28 13.91 12.75
CA THR A 47 21.50 12.50 13.14
C THR A 47 21.58 12.29 14.66
N LEU A 48 22.15 13.23 15.40
CA LEU A 48 22.22 13.16 16.87
C LEU A 48 20.84 13.34 17.53
N ALA A 49 19.96 14.17 16.95
CA ALA A 49 18.61 14.39 17.47
C ALA A 49 17.71 13.15 17.25
N VAL A 50 17.86 12.45 16.12
CA VAL A 50 17.11 11.22 15.83
C VAL A 50 17.52 10.09 16.77
N ARG A 51 18.80 9.97 17.12
CA ARG A 51 19.27 8.97 18.09
C ARG A 51 18.68 9.15 19.48
N ASN A 52 18.39 10.38 19.87
CA ASN A 52 17.80 10.71 21.17
C ASN A 52 16.26 10.81 21.12
N SER A 53 15.65 10.56 19.96
CA SER A 53 14.19 10.53 19.83
C SER A 53 13.68 9.13 20.15
N HIS A 54 12.69 9.05 21.05
CA HIS A 54 12.02 7.79 21.37
C HIS A 54 11.12 7.36 20.21
N ILE A 55 11.70 6.63 19.25
CA ILE A 55 10.99 6.03 18.12
C ILE A 55 10.59 4.62 18.54
N GLY A 56 9.29 4.31 18.50
CA GLY A 56 8.76 3.00 18.91
C GLY A 56 9.09 1.84 17.97
N GLN A 57 9.66 2.12 16.79
CA GLN A 57 10.06 1.14 15.79
C GLN A 57 11.59 1.13 15.58
N PRO A 58 12.19 -0.03 15.25
CA PRO A 58 13.61 -0.12 14.90
C PRO A 58 13.95 0.77 13.70
N THR A 59 15.08 1.48 13.77
CA THR A 59 15.60 2.30 12.67
C THR A 59 17.08 1.94 12.41
N GLU A 60 17.62 2.40 11.29
CA GLU A 60 19.05 2.24 10.95
C GLU A 60 20.00 2.76 12.05
N TYR A 61 19.57 3.74 12.84
CA TYR A 61 20.37 4.33 13.92
C TYR A 61 20.25 3.60 15.26
N THR A 62 19.07 3.05 15.56
CA THR A 62 18.80 2.37 16.84
C THR A 62 19.13 0.88 16.77
N HIS A 63 18.87 0.24 15.62
CA HIS A 63 19.06 -1.20 15.41
C HIS A 63 19.69 -1.49 14.04
N PRO A 64 20.97 -1.11 13.83
CA PRO A 64 21.66 -1.31 12.55
C PRO A 64 21.83 -2.79 12.16
N HIS A 65 21.66 -3.71 13.12
CA HIS A 65 21.69 -5.16 12.87
C HIS A 65 20.36 -5.72 12.34
N LEU A 66 19.25 -4.98 12.48
CA LEU A 66 17.92 -5.38 11.97
C LEU A 66 17.55 -4.64 10.68
N VAL A 67 17.90 -3.36 10.59
CA VAL A 67 17.52 -2.48 9.47
C VAL A 67 18.77 -1.86 8.87
N ALA A 68 19.01 -2.11 7.58
CA ALA A 68 20.18 -1.57 6.89
C ALA A 68 19.98 -0.08 6.55
N PRO A 69 21.06 0.64 6.18
CA PRO A 69 20.94 2.06 5.87
C PRO A 69 19.97 2.36 4.71
N GLY A 70 19.04 3.29 4.93
CA GLY A 70 17.99 3.66 3.97
C GLY A 70 16.79 2.71 3.92
N GLU A 71 16.82 1.58 4.63
CA GLU A 71 15.70 0.67 4.76
C GLU A 71 14.69 1.19 5.80
N LEU A 72 13.40 1.02 5.51
CA LEU A 72 12.32 1.35 6.44
C LEU A 72 11.92 0.11 7.24
N THR A 73 11.81 -1.02 6.55
CA THR A 73 11.61 -2.36 7.10
C THR A 73 12.70 -3.27 6.55
N PRO A 74 13.04 -4.40 7.23
CA PRO A 74 14.15 -5.24 6.81
C PRO A 74 14.04 -5.66 5.33
N GLY A 75 15.02 -5.25 4.51
CA GLY A 75 15.05 -5.54 3.08
C GLY A 75 14.14 -4.70 2.18
N ILE A 76 13.41 -3.70 2.71
CA ILE A 76 12.54 -2.80 1.93
C ILE A 76 12.90 -1.34 2.20
N CYS A 77 13.25 -0.63 1.13
CA CYS A 77 13.63 0.78 1.16
C CYS A 77 12.41 1.71 1.25
N SER A 78 12.56 2.88 1.89
CA SER A 78 11.49 3.90 1.95
C SER A 78 10.98 4.34 0.56
N SER A 79 11.88 4.38 -0.44
CA SER A 79 11.51 4.71 -1.83
C SER A 79 10.55 3.70 -2.47
N GLU A 80 10.58 2.45 -2.02
CA GLU A 80 9.67 1.42 -2.53
C GLU A 80 8.23 1.67 -2.07
N TYR A 81 8.05 2.01 -0.79
CA TYR A 81 6.73 2.40 -0.27
C TYR A 81 6.15 3.62 -0.99
N SER A 82 6.98 4.61 -1.35
CA SER A 82 6.54 5.74 -2.19
C SER A 82 6.00 5.26 -3.54
N LYS A 83 6.77 4.42 -4.24
CA LYS A 83 6.36 3.86 -5.54
C LYS A 83 5.09 3.01 -5.44
N ARG A 84 4.90 2.27 -4.34
CA ARG A 84 3.66 1.50 -4.11
C ARG A 84 2.45 2.43 -3.95
N ARG A 85 2.58 3.53 -3.19
CA ARG A 85 1.52 4.54 -3.05
C ARG A 85 1.24 5.28 -4.37
N GLU A 86 2.27 5.61 -5.14
CA GLU A 86 2.12 6.23 -6.47
C GLU A 86 1.36 5.31 -7.43
N ARG A 87 1.70 4.01 -7.44
CA ARG A 87 0.97 3.01 -8.23
C ARG A 87 -0.48 2.90 -7.79
N LEU A 88 -0.74 2.83 -6.48
CA LEU A 88 -2.11 2.82 -5.96
C LEU A 88 -2.87 4.08 -6.40
N GLY A 89 -2.26 5.25 -6.26
CA GLY A 89 -2.83 6.53 -6.69
C GLY A 89 -3.16 6.58 -8.18
N SER A 90 -2.34 5.95 -9.04
CA SER A 90 -2.61 5.88 -10.48
C SER A 90 -3.80 5.01 -10.86
N LEU A 91 -4.20 4.08 -9.98
CA LEU A 91 -5.37 3.21 -10.19
C LEU A 91 -6.66 3.85 -9.68
N LEU A 92 -6.56 4.90 -8.87
CA LEU A 92 -7.68 5.57 -8.25
C LEU A 92 -8.25 6.67 -9.17
N PRO A 93 -9.58 6.88 -9.19
CA PRO A 93 -10.18 7.97 -9.97
C PRO A 93 -9.82 9.35 -9.39
N ALA A 94 -9.87 10.38 -10.23
CA ALA A 94 -9.57 11.74 -9.80
C ALA A 94 -10.49 12.20 -8.65
N GLY A 95 -9.90 12.84 -7.63
CA GLY A 95 -10.63 13.32 -6.45
C GLY A 95 -11.02 12.24 -5.43
N SER A 96 -10.51 11.01 -5.57
CA SER A 96 -10.74 9.95 -4.59
C SER A 96 -9.65 9.88 -3.51
N VAL A 97 -9.98 9.23 -2.39
CA VAL A 97 -9.09 9.04 -1.24
C VAL A 97 -9.17 7.58 -0.81
N ALA A 98 -8.01 6.95 -0.61
CA ALA A 98 -7.93 5.60 -0.03
C ALA A 98 -7.61 5.72 1.47
N ILE A 99 -8.38 5.01 2.29
CA ILE A 99 -8.22 4.98 3.76
C ILE A 99 -7.97 3.53 4.17
N PHE A 100 -6.84 3.29 4.84
CA PHE A 100 -6.45 1.98 5.35
C PHE A 100 -6.48 2.00 6.88
N PRO A 101 -7.34 1.22 7.54
CA PRO A 101 -7.27 1.07 8.98
C PRO A 101 -6.04 0.24 9.38
N SER A 102 -5.43 0.59 10.50
CA SER A 102 -4.38 -0.24 11.11
C SER A 102 -4.97 -1.52 11.71
N ALA A 103 -4.12 -2.53 11.92
CA ALA A 103 -4.54 -3.70 12.69
C ALA A 103 -4.89 -3.32 14.13
N SER A 104 -5.85 -4.05 14.71
CA SER A 104 -6.17 -4.00 16.13
C SER A 104 -5.38 -5.08 16.89
N ILE A 105 -5.21 -4.90 18.20
CA ILE A 105 -4.63 -5.91 19.07
C ILE A 105 -5.69 -6.98 19.33
N GLY A 106 -5.40 -8.22 18.93
CA GLY A 106 -6.21 -9.38 19.31
C GLY A 106 -5.95 -9.78 20.75
N TRP A 107 -6.94 -10.39 21.41
CA TRP A 107 -6.83 -10.84 22.80
C TRP A 107 -7.14 -12.34 22.88
N MET A 108 -6.30 -13.09 23.60
CA MET A 108 -6.58 -14.49 23.93
C MET A 108 -7.57 -14.58 25.11
N SER A 109 -7.47 -13.65 26.04
CA SER A 109 -8.31 -13.51 27.24
C SER A 109 -8.27 -12.05 27.70
N HIS A 110 -9.09 -11.66 28.69
CA HIS A 110 -9.22 -10.26 29.12
C HIS A 110 -7.88 -9.55 29.37
N ASP A 111 -6.90 -10.25 29.96
CA ASP A 111 -5.60 -9.67 30.34
C ASP A 111 -4.42 -10.18 29.50
N VAL A 112 -4.66 -11.03 28.49
CA VAL A 112 -3.59 -11.66 27.70
C VAL A 112 -3.72 -11.25 26.23
N PRO A 113 -2.93 -10.24 25.79
CA PRO A 113 -2.92 -9.82 24.39
C PRO A 113 -2.16 -10.83 23.53
N LEU A 114 -2.60 -10.98 22.29
CA LEU A 114 -1.86 -11.69 21.25
C LEU A 114 -0.68 -10.84 20.76
N PRO A 115 0.35 -11.48 20.17
CA PRO A 115 1.37 -10.77 19.42
C PRO A 115 0.74 -9.91 18.33
N PHE A 116 1.18 -8.65 18.23
CA PHE A 116 0.66 -7.72 17.23
C PHE A 116 1.17 -8.07 15.83
N HIS A 117 0.24 -8.16 14.88
CA HIS A 117 0.53 -8.34 13.46
C HIS A 117 -0.18 -7.24 12.67
N GLN A 118 0.59 -6.46 11.93
CA GLN A 118 0.05 -5.38 11.11
C GLN A 118 -0.71 -5.95 9.89
N SER A 119 -1.75 -5.22 9.45
CA SER A 119 -2.47 -5.52 8.22
C SER A 119 -1.55 -5.37 7.00
N ALA A 120 -1.55 -6.34 6.08
CA ALA A 120 -0.65 -6.34 4.93
C ALA A 120 -0.90 -5.19 3.94
N ASP A 121 -2.10 -4.60 3.98
CA ASP A 121 -2.50 -3.48 3.12
C ASP A 121 -1.90 -2.14 3.57
N LEU A 122 -1.40 -2.03 4.81
CA LEU A 122 -0.82 -0.82 5.41
C LEU A 122 0.71 -0.93 5.53
#